data_AF-A0A7S1R3D2-F1
#
_entry.id   AF-A0A7S1R3D2-F1
#
_cell.length_a   1.000
_cell.length_b   1.000
_cell.length_c   1.000
_cell.angle_alpha   90.00
_cell.angle_beta   90.00
_cell.angle_gamma   90.00
#
_symmetry.space_group_name_H-M   'P 1'
#
loop_
_entity.id
_entity.type
_entity.pdbx_description
1 polymer ?
#
loop_
_entity_poly.entity_id
_entity_poly.type
_entity_poly.pdbx_seq_one_letter_code
_entity_poly.pdbx_strand_id
1 'polypeptide(L)'
;DADFVFSMGGDGTFLRTASFIQDFERAPLLCGINTDPHRSEGFLCVNHAAAAPGEGAGPPAPTACPVGHPEHVDGFLACLSSPGVHYITRQRIRVSVVLPCGSGAGVAAGGGGQW
;
A
#
# COMPACT_ATOMS: atom_id res chain seq x y z
N ASP A 1 17.10 -2.03 -1.39
CA ASP A 1 16.58 -2.43 -0.07
C ASP A 1 15.89 -1.26 0.58
N ALA A 2 14.69 -1.51 1.08
CA ALA A 2 13.91 -0.58 1.87
C ALA A 2 13.31 -1.38 3.03
N ASP A 3 13.19 -0.77 4.20
CA ASP A 3 12.51 -1.38 5.35
C ASP A 3 11.01 -1.07 5.33
N PHE A 4 10.64 0.03 4.67
CA PHE A 4 9.29 0.58 4.65
C PHE A 4 8.98 1.17 3.26
N VAL A 5 7.79 0.90 2.74
CA VAL A 5 7.31 1.39 1.44
C VAL A 5 5.95 2.05 1.61
N PHE A 6 5.82 3.27 1.09
CA PHE A 6 4.52 3.95 0.96
C PHE A 6 3.99 3.79 -0.47
N SER A 7 2.74 3.34 -0.61
CA SER A 7 2.02 3.41 -1.89
C SER A 7 0.99 4.53 -1.84
N MET A 8 1.08 5.51 -2.73
CA MET A 8 0.18 6.66 -2.77
C MET A 8 -0.86 6.50 -3.87
N GLY A 9 -2.13 6.31 -3.50
CA GLY A 9 -3.24 6.07 -4.41
C GLY A 9 -4.33 5.23 -3.75
N GLY A 10 -5.20 4.60 -4.54
CA GLY A 10 -6.19 3.66 -4.01
C GLY A 10 -5.66 2.23 -3.88
N ASP A 11 -6.57 1.28 -3.66
CA ASP A 11 -6.26 -0.15 -3.48
C ASP A 11 -5.49 -0.76 -4.67
N GLY A 12 -5.81 -0.33 -5.90
CA GLY A 12 -5.09 -0.77 -7.09
C GLY A 12 -3.60 -0.38 -7.06
N THR A 13 -3.27 0.81 -6.55
CA THR A 13 -1.89 1.26 -6.39
C THR A 13 -1.19 0.46 -5.29
N PHE A 14 -1.89 0.14 -4.20
CA PHE A 14 -1.36 -0.74 -3.15
C PHE A 14 -1.02 -2.13 -3.72
N LEU A 15 -1.94 -2.76 -4.45
CA LEU A 15 -1.73 -4.08 -5.05
C LEU A 15 -0.62 -4.08 -6.12
N ARG A 16 -0.55 -3.02 -6.94
CA ARG A 16 0.55 -2.83 -7.91
C ARG A 16 1.88 -2.67 -7.20
N THR A 17 1.93 -1.97 -6.08
CA THR A 17 3.16 -1.83 -5.29
C THR A 17 3.55 -3.18 -4.68
N ALA A 18 2.59 -3.93 -4.15
CA ALA A 18 2.80 -5.26 -3.60
C ALA A 18 3.34 -6.26 -4.65
N SER A 19 3.01 -6.09 -5.94
CA SER A 19 3.54 -6.97 -7.00
C SER A 19 5.04 -6.77 -7.28
N PHE A 20 5.64 -5.65 -6.86
CA PHE A 20 7.09 -5.47 -6.93
C PHE A 20 7.83 -6.13 -5.76
N ILE A 21 7.14 -6.42 -4.66
CA ILE A 21 7.71 -7.09 -3.48
C ILE A 21 7.53 -8.60 -3.67
N GLN A 22 8.56 -9.28 -4.18
CA GLN A 22 8.53 -10.72 -4.45
C GLN A 22 9.23 -11.57 -3.38
N ASP A 23 10.13 -10.98 -2.60
CA ASP A 23 10.73 -11.63 -1.43
C ASP A 23 9.76 -11.53 -0.25
N PHE A 24 9.13 -12.66 0.09
CA PHE A 24 8.14 -12.75 1.17
C PHE A 24 8.78 -12.93 2.55
N GLU A 25 10.04 -13.37 2.63
CA GLU A 25 10.74 -13.57 3.90
C GLU A 25 11.32 -12.25 4.43
N ARG A 26 11.71 -11.36 3.50
CA ARG A 26 12.30 -10.05 3.81
C ARG A 26 11.44 -8.90 3.29
N ALA A 27 10.14 -9.13 3.16
CA ALA A 27 9.23 -8.12 2.64
C ALA A 27 9.25 -6.87 3.52
N PRO A 28 9.45 -5.65 2.96
CA PRO A 28 9.29 -4.42 3.70
C PRO A 28 7.85 -4.25 4.17
N LEU A 29 7.67 -3.40 5.17
CA LEU A 29 6.33 -2.98 5.54
C LEU A 29 5.73 -2.11 4.43
N LEU A 30 4.57 -2.49 3.91
CA LEU A 30 3.86 -1.74 2.87
C LEU A 30 2.67 -0.98 3.49
N CYS A 31 2.69 0.34 3.37
CA CYS A 31 1.65 1.24 3.85
C CYS A 31 0.96 1.94 2.68
N GLY A 32 -0.35 1.74 2.52
CA GLY A 32 -1.14 2.44 1.50
C GLY A 32 -1.68 3.76 2.01
N ILE A 33 -1.46 4.85 1.29
CA ILE A 33 -2.06 6.16 1.58
C ILE A 33 -3.10 6.45 0.50
N ASN A 34 -4.36 6.54 0.91
CA ASN A 34 -5.44 6.91 0.01
C ASN A 34 -5.37 8.40 -0.34
N THR A 35 -5.01 8.70 -1.59
CA THR A 35 -4.86 10.09 -2.05
C THR A 35 -6.19 10.75 -2.41
N ASP A 36 -7.26 9.98 -2.58
CA ASP A 36 -8.60 10.49 -2.87
C ASP A 36 -9.67 9.74 -2.05
N PRO A 37 -9.72 9.98 -0.72
CA PRO A 37 -10.70 9.33 0.17
C PRO A 37 -12.14 9.75 -0.12
N HIS A 38 -12.36 10.78 -0.95
CA HIS A 38 -13.71 11.20 -1.36
C HIS A 38 -14.28 10.34 -2.49
N ARG A 39 -13.41 9.83 -3.37
CA ARG A 39 -13.83 9.01 -4.52
C ARG A 39 -13.55 7.52 -4.35
N SER A 40 -12.74 7.14 -3.36
CA SER A 40 -12.37 5.76 -3.10
C SER A 40 -12.34 5.47 -1.62
N GLU A 41 -12.92 4.33 -1.20
CA GLU A 41 -12.82 3.89 0.19
C GLU A 41 -11.40 3.52 0.57
N GLY A 42 -10.61 2.87 -0.31
CA GLY A 42 -9.23 2.50 0.00
C GLY A 42 -9.11 1.49 1.14
N PHE A 43 -9.73 0.31 1.01
CA PHE A 43 -9.78 -0.74 2.05
C PHE A 43 -8.41 -1.31 2.46
N LEU A 44 -7.41 -1.18 1.59
CA LEU A 44 -6.03 -1.60 1.83
C LEU A 44 -5.16 -0.44 2.31
N CYS A 45 -5.66 0.78 2.23
CA CYS A 45 -4.96 1.98 2.63
C CYS A 45 -5.30 2.33 4.08
N VAL A 46 -4.36 2.97 4.78
CA VAL A 46 -4.63 3.65 6.03
C VAL A 46 -5.45 4.89 5.71
N ASN A 47 -6.77 4.74 5.79
CA ASN A 47 -7.63 5.89 5.99
C ASN A 47 -7.56 6.24 7.47
N HIS A 48 -7.74 7.51 7.79
CA HIS A 48 -7.79 8.11 9.12
C HIS A 48 -6.46 8.71 9.62
N ALA A 49 -6.36 10.02 9.44
CA ALA A 49 -6.33 10.83 10.66
C ALA A 49 -7.72 10.69 11.31
N ALA A 50 -7.88 9.71 12.19
CA ALA A 50 -8.93 9.81 13.19
C ALA A 50 -8.48 11.01 14.00
N ALA A 51 -9.29 12.07 14.05
CA ALA A 51 -8.98 13.19 14.92
C ALA A 51 -8.58 12.63 16.28
N ALA A 52 -7.43 13.05 16.80
CA ALA A 52 -7.11 12.79 18.18
C ALA A 52 -8.35 13.11 19.03
N PRO A 53 -8.67 12.32 20.07
CA PRO A 53 -9.83 12.60 20.91
C PRO A 53 -9.57 13.90 21.68
N GLY A 54 -9.97 15.03 21.09
CA GLY A 54 -9.89 16.37 21.63
C GLY A 54 -11.23 17.05 21.45
N GLU A 55 -12.00 17.03 22.54
CA GLU A 55 -13.13 17.90 22.90
C GLU A 55 -14.04 18.43 21.78
N GLY A 56 -15.20 17.79 21.65
CA GLY A 56 -16.47 18.47 21.37
C GLY A 56 -16.69 19.03 19.97
N ALA A 57 -17.11 18.18 19.02
CA ALA A 57 -18.17 18.46 18.03
C ALA A 57 -18.21 17.35 16.95
N GLY A 58 -19.13 16.40 17.07
CA GLY A 58 -19.47 15.44 16.01
C GLY A 58 -18.37 14.46 15.58
N PRO A 59 -18.70 13.41 14.81
CA PRO A 59 -17.68 12.59 14.16
C PRO A 59 -16.90 13.46 13.16
N PRO A 60 -15.55 13.50 13.22
CA PRO A 60 -14.78 14.19 12.20
C PRO A 60 -15.07 13.53 10.85
N ALA A 61 -15.40 14.35 9.84
CA ALA A 61 -15.54 13.86 8.48
C ALA A 61 -14.21 13.19 8.05
N PRO A 62 -14.26 12.15 7.19
CA PRO A 62 -13.06 11.49 6.65
C PRO A 62 -12.37 12.44 5.66
N THR A 63 -11.61 13.42 6.16
CA THR A 63 -11.13 14.53 5.33
C THR A 63 -9.72 14.94 5.69
N ALA A 64 -8.75 14.16 5.21
CA ALA A 64 -7.58 14.66 4.47
C ALA A 64 -6.63 13.50 4.21
N CYS A 65 -6.23 13.31 2.95
CA CYS A 65 -5.00 12.59 2.66
C CYS A 65 -3.84 13.31 3.38
N PRO A 66 -3.01 12.62 4.19
CA PRO A 66 -1.93 13.26 4.92
C PRO A 66 -0.88 13.90 3.99
N VAL A 67 -0.91 13.59 2.70
CA VAL A 67 0.04 14.11 1.70
C VAL A 67 -0.52 15.31 0.92
N GLY A 68 -1.79 15.67 1.12
CA GLY A 68 -2.36 16.90 0.57
C GLY A 68 -1.94 18.16 1.33
N HIS A 69 -1.41 17.99 2.55
CA HIS A 69 -1.03 19.04 3.48
C HIS A 69 0.28 18.63 4.19
N PRO A 70 1.42 19.29 3.92
CA PRO A 70 2.72 18.89 4.48
C PRO A 70 2.75 18.83 6.01
N GLU A 71 1.96 19.66 6.69
CA GLU A 71 1.78 19.67 8.14
C GLU A 71 1.19 18.36 8.70
N HIS A 72 0.52 17.56 7.89
CA HIS A 72 -0.05 16.27 8.29
C HIS A 72 0.91 15.10 8.11
N VAL A 73 1.96 15.28 7.29
CA VAL A 73 2.96 14.23 7.04
C VAL A 73 3.74 13.91 8.31
N ASP A 74 4.22 14.94 9.02
CA ASP A 74 5.00 14.75 10.25
C ASP A 74 4.16 14.10 11.36
N GLY A 75 2.92 14.55 11.54
CA GLY A 75 1.99 13.95 12.51
C GLY A 75 1.66 12.49 12.18
N PHE A 76 1.50 12.18 10.90
CA PHE A 76 1.27 10.82 10.42
C PHE A 76 2.49 9.91 10.66
N LEU A 77 3.71 10.37 10.34
CA LEU A 77 4.95 9.62 10.60
C LEU A 77 5.20 9.41 12.10
N ALA A 78 4.92 10.43 12.92
CA ALA A 78 4.98 10.31 14.38
C ALA A 78 3.97 9.29 14.90
N CYS A 79 2.76 9.26 14.33
CA CYS A 79 1.74 8.27 14.66
C CYS A 79 2.21 6.86 14.29
N LEU A 80 2.71 6.64 13.07
CA LEU A 80 3.27 5.36 12.62
C LEU A 80 4.43 4.86 13.48
N SER A 81 5.20 5.78 14.05
CA SER A 81 6.33 5.49 14.94
C SER A 81 5.90 5.26 16.40
N SER A 82 4.61 5.44 16.71
CA SER A 82 4.11 5.27 18.08
C SER A 82 3.94 3.79 18.44
N PRO A 83 4.17 3.41 19.70
CA PRO A 83 4.07 2.02 20.15
C PRO A 83 2.63 1.44 20.11
N GLY A 84 1.61 2.27 19.88
CA GLY A 84 0.21 1.87 19.76
C GLY A 84 -0.24 1.49 18.35
N VAL A 85 0.66 1.55 17.35
CA VAL A 85 0.30 1.21 15.97
C VAL A 85 0.16 -0.28 15.80
N HIS A 86 -1.02 -0.68 15.33
CA HIS A 86 -1.31 -2.06 14.99
C HIS A 86 -1.11 -2.26 13.48
N TYR A 87 -0.13 -3.10 13.14
CA TYR A 87 0.09 -3.53 11.78
C TYR A 87 -0.71 -4.78 11.48
N ILE A 88 -1.40 -4.79 10.34
CA ILE A 88 -2.17 -5.94 9.89
C ILE A 88 -1.29 -6.74 8.93
N THR A 89 -0.97 -7.98 9.32
CA THR A 89 -0.33 -8.92 8.39
C THR A 89 -1.39 -9.48 7.46
N ARG A 90 -1.30 -9.17 6.17
CA ARG A 90 -2.17 -9.75 5.14
C ARG A 90 -1.45 -10.92 4.48
N GLN A 91 -2.11 -12.09 4.47
CA GLN A 91 -1.57 -13.26 3.79
C GLN A 91 -1.54 -13.05 2.28
N ARG A 92 -0.48 -13.50 1.63
CA ARG A 92 -0.33 -13.49 0.17
C ARG A 92 -0.33 -14.92 -0.34
N ILE A 93 -1.00 -15.13 -1.47
CA ILE A 93 -1.05 -16.44 -2.11
C ILE A 93 0.11 -16.53 -3.10
N ARG A 94 0.96 -17.53 -2.93
CA ARG A 94 2.00 -17.87 -3.91
C ARG A 94 1.42 -18.85 -4.93
N VAL A 95 1.31 -18.39 -6.17
CA VAL A 95 0.84 -19.22 -7.29
C VAL A 95 2.06 -19.63 -8.12
N SER A 96 2.24 -20.94 -8.33
CA SER A 96 3.26 -21.48 -9.24
C SER A 96 2.56 -22.06 -10.46
N VAL A 97 2.88 -21.54 -11.64
CA VAL A 97 2.34 -22.02 -12.91
C VAL A 97 3.34 -22.97 -13.54
N VAL A 98 2.97 -24.24 -13.66
CA VAL A 98 3.78 -25.24 -14.38
C VAL A 98 3.31 -25.27 -15.82
N LEU A 99 4.16 -24.80 -16.73
CA LEU A 99 3.89 -24.92 -18.16
C LEU A 99 4.08 -26.38 -18.60
N PRO A 100 3.19 -26.91 -19.46
CA PRO A 100 3.32 -28.28 -19.96
C PRO A 100 4.66 -28.47 -20.69
N CYS A 101 5.33 -29.58 -20.40
CA CYS A 101 6.58 -29.95 -21.05
C CYS A 101 6.30 -30.41 -22.49
N GLY A 102 6.74 -29.63 -23.49
CA GLY A 102 6.70 -29.95 -24.92
C GLY A 102 5.55 -29.27 -25.66
N SER A 103 5.84 -28.36 -26.59
CA SER A 103 6.45 -28.70 -27.87
C SER A 103 7.43 -27.60 -28.31
N GLY A 104 8.60 -28.02 -28.80
CA GLY A 104 9.55 -27.10 -29.40
C GLY A 104 8.93 -26.39 -30.61
N ALA A 105 8.82 -25.07 -30.51
CA ALA A 105 8.84 -24.17 -31.65
C ALA A 105 9.40 -22.85 -31.13
N GLY A 106 10.57 -22.46 -31.63
CA GLY A 106 11.22 -21.22 -31.23
C GLY A 106 10.29 -20.04 -31.46
N VAL A 107 10.06 -19.26 -30.41
CA VAL A 107 9.64 -17.87 -30.55
C VAL A 107 10.65 -17.07 -29.77
N ALA A 108 11.40 -16.25 -30.52
CA ALA A 108 12.43 -15.38 -30.02
C ALA A 108 11.94 -14.62 -28.78
N ALA A 109 12.78 -14.61 -27.74
CA ALA A 109 12.70 -13.64 -26.66
C ALA A 109 12.94 -12.24 -27.25
N GLY A 110 11.89 -11.64 -27.82
CA GLY A 110 11.81 -10.23 -28.14
C GLY A 110 11.65 -9.47 -26.83
N GLY A 111 12.64 -8.64 -26.52
CA GLY A 111 12.79 -8.01 -25.23
C GLY A 111 11.70 -6.99 -24.87
N GLY A 112 11.67 -6.70 -23.57
CA GLY A 112 11.41 -5.36 -23.03
C GLY A 112 10.06 -4.74 -23.34
N GLY A 113 9.02 -5.14 -22.60
CA GLY A 113 7.83 -4.32 -22.41
C GLY A 113 8.01 -3.42 -21.18
N GLN A 114 8.33 -2.15 -21.43
CA GLN A 114 8.31 -1.07 -20.45
C GLN A 114 6.91 -0.42 -20.47
N TRP A 115 6.40 -0.16 -19.25
CA TRP A 115 5.21 0.62 -18.83
C TRP A 115 3.82 -0.05 -18.89
#